data_AF-A0A8C9TZG3-F1
#
_entry.id   AF-A0A8C9TZG3-F1
#
_cell.length_a   1.000
_cell.length_b   1.000
_cell.length_c   1.000
_cell.angle_alpha   90.00
_cell.angle_beta   90.00
_cell.angle_gamma   90.00
#
_symmetry.space_group_name_H-M   'P 1'
#
loop_
_entity.id
_entity.type
_entity.pdbx_description
1 polymer ?
#
loop_
_entity_poly.entity_id
_entity_poly.type
_entity_poly.pdbx_seq_one_letter_code
_entity_poly.pdbx_strand_id
1 'polypeptide(L)'
;MCSRTGVQTFGNYFSFNTGHSQNSHSEHRCNQLINNEYVMIRQASDCCMYFCLCAQQIDEEVSKLLQLKAQLGGDEDKHTFVLKTAKGTRDYNPKQMAIREKVFDTIIRCFKRHGAETIDTPVFELKETLTGKYGEDSKLIYDLKDQGGELLSLRYDLTVPFARYLAMNKITNIKRYHIAKVYRRDNPAMTRGRYREFYQCDFDIAGQYDPMIPDAECLKIVHEILSELDLGDFRIKVNDRRILDGMFEVCGVPDDKFRTICSTVDKLDKMSWEDVKNEMVNEKGLASEVADQIGEYVSMQGGKDMAEKLLQDPKLSQSKQACAGLADMKLLFSYLELFNVTDKVVFDLSLARGLDYYTGVICEAVLTQTTSAPATQERNGPAGEEGVSVGSVAGGGRYDGLVGMFDLKGRKVPCIGVSIGIERVFSIMEQKAKMGAEKIRTTETQVLVASAQKNLLEERLKLTAELWDAGIKAEVLYKKNPKLLSQLQHCEETGIPLVAILGEQEIKDGVVKLRTVATREEVDVSRAELVEEVKKRCQQL
;
A
#
# COMPACT_ATOMS: atom_id res chain seq x y z
N MET A 1 -20.87 -54.09 41.88
CA MET A 1 -20.34 -53.64 43.18
C MET A 1 -19.92 -52.19 42.99
N CYS A 2 -20.77 -51.23 43.41
CA CYS A 2 -20.54 -50.28 44.52
C CYS A 2 -19.31 -49.38 44.32
N SER A 3 -19.33 -48.05 44.45
CA SER A 3 -20.35 -47.10 44.94
C SER A 3 -19.81 -45.65 44.88
N ARG A 4 -20.68 -44.70 44.51
CA ARG A 4 -20.95 -43.30 44.99
C ARG A 4 -19.81 -42.49 45.66
N THR A 5 -19.65 -41.18 45.39
CA THR A 5 -20.52 -40.01 45.73
C THR A 5 -20.19 -38.81 44.80
N GLY A 6 -21.10 -37.94 44.28
CA GLY A 6 -22.07 -37.00 44.90
C GLY A 6 -21.48 -35.57 44.81
N VAL A 7 -22.09 -34.47 44.32
CA VAL A 7 -23.45 -33.92 44.47
C VAL A 7 -23.72 -32.80 43.41
N GLN A 8 -24.96 -32.73 42.91
CA GLN A 8 -25.63 -31.62 42.19
C GLN A 8 -26.63 -30.90 43.13
N THR A 9 -26.91 -29.60 42.92
CA THR A 9 -28.16 -28.91 43.33
C THR A 9 -28.44 -27.68 42.42
N PHE A 10 -29.55 -27.65 41.66
CA PHE A 10 -30.86 -26.96 41.88
C PHE A 10 -30.82 -25.41 41.76
N GLY A 11 -31.72 -24.65 41.10
CA GLY A 11 -33.00 -24.91 40.45
C GLY A 11 -34.17 -24.07 41.05
N ASN A 12 -34.62 -23.03 40.32
CA ASN A 12 -35.93 -22.29 40.36
C ASN A 12 -36.26 -21.25 41.46
N TYR A 13 -36.72 -20.04 41.04
CA TYR A 13 -38.12 -19.51 41.18
C TYR A 13 -38.20 -17.95 41.08
N PHE A 14 -38.98 -17.40 40.13
CA PHE A 14 -40.20 -16.57 40.33
C PHE A 14 -40.62 -15.79 39.07
N SER A 15 -41.94 -15.58 38.92
CA SER A 15 -42.68 -15.19 37.72
C SER A 15 -43.77 -14.16 38.08
N PHE A 16 -44.10 -13.24 37.14
CA PHE A 16 -45.29 -12.33 37.01
C PHE A 16 -45.52 -11.27 38.12
N ASN A 17 -46.08 -10.06 37.89
CA ASN A 17 -47.26 -9.70 37.10
C ASN A 17 -47.40 -8.17 36.89
N THR A 18 -48.13 -7.77 35.84
CA THR A 18 -48.56 -6.40 35.46
C THR A 18 -49.89 -5.97 36.11
N GLY A 19 -50.16 -4.66 36.27
CA GLY A 19 -51.50 -4.15 36.62
C GLY A 19 -51.65 -2.61 36.68
N HIS A 20 -52.72 -2.09 36.07
CA HIS A 20 -53.11 -0.70 35.78
C HIS A 20 -53.90 0.05 36.88
N SER A 21 -54.14 1.36 36.60
CA SER A 21 -55.24 2.27 37.05
C SER A 21 -54.96 3.19 38.25
N GLN A 22 -55.54 4.39 38.44
CA GLN A 22 -56.14 5.48 37.64
C GLN A 22 -56.40 6.66 38.64
N ASN A 23 -56.66 7.87 38.12
CA ASN A 23 -57.36 9.04 38.75
C ASN A 23 -56.61 9.91 39.79
N SER A 24 -56.86 11.21 39.97
CA SER A 24 -57.34 12.34 39.14
C SER A 24 -57.30 13.62 40.02
N HIS A 25 -57.15 14.78 39.37
CA HIS A 25 -57.49 16.17 39.78
C HIS A 25 -56.92 16.83 41.06
N SER A 26 -56.26 17.98 40.88
CA SER A 26 -56.91 19.30 41.01
C SER A 26 -55.95 20.48 40.77
N GLU A 27 -56.54 21.57 40.32
CA GLU A 27 -55.99 22.81 39.77
C GLU A 27 -55.16 23.65 40.77
N HIS A 28 -54.10 24.34 40.31
CA HIS A 28 -54.02 25.81 40.45
C HIS A 28 -52.79 26.45 39.79
N ARG A 29 -53.10 27.47 38.98
CA ARG A 29 -52.39 28.76 38.79
C ARG A 29 -51.05 28.79 38.04
N CYS A 30 -51.21 29.21 36.79
CA CYS A 30 -50.30 29.98 35.95
C CYS A 30 -49.70 31.21 36.67
N ASN A 31 -48.62 31.02 37.43
CA ASN A 31 -47.72 32.09 37.90
C ASN A 31 -46.30 31.55 38.14
N GLN A 32 -45.75 30.82 37.15
CA GLN A 32 -44.44 30.16 37.28
C GLN A 32 -43.61 30.16 35.99
N LEU A 33 -43.65 31.26 35.21
CA LEU A 33 -42.89 31.36 33.96
C LEU A 33 -41.78 32.43 33.92
N ILE A 34 -41.38 33.01 35.06
CA ILE A 34 -40.20 33.93 35.11
C ILE A 34 -39.14 33.50 36.16
N ASN A 35 -39.37 32.44 36.94
CA ASN A 35 -38.39 31.97 37.95
C ASN A 35 -37.60 30.70 37.57
N ASN A 36 -37.79 30.13 36.37
CA ASN A 36 -37.05 28.92 35.94
C ASN A 36 -35.78 29.18 35.12
N GLU A 37 -35.53 30.42 34.65
CA GLU A 37 -34.28 30.72 33.94
C GLU A 37 -33.10 31.01 34.88
N TYR A 38 -33.32 31.45 36.12
CA TYR A 38 -32.23 31.73 37.07
C TYR A 38 -31.76 30.51 37.89
N VAL A 39 -32.60 29.48 38.04
CA VAL A 39 -32.23 28.25 38.77
C VAL A 39 -31.48 27.25 37.88
N MET A 40 -31.80 27.19 36.58
CA MET A 40 -31.10 26.32 35.62
C MET A 40 -29.68 26.83 35.28
N ILE A 41 -29.45 28.15 35.30
CA ILE A 41 -28.11 28.73 35.06
C ILE A 41 -27.17 28.50 36.27
N ARG A 42 -27.70 28.50 37.51
CA ARG A 42 -26.90 28.13 38.70
C ARG A 42 -26.58 26.64 38.77
N GLN A 43 -27.52 25.76 38.42
CA GLN A 43 -27.24 24.32 38.38
C GLN A 43 -26.27 23.91 37.25
N ALA A 44 -26.26 24.61 36.10
CA ALA A 44 -25.28 24.37 35.04
C ALA A 44 -23.87 24.89 35.43
N SER A 45 -23.78 26.03 36.13
CA SER A 45 -22.51 26.57 36.63
C SER A 45 -21.91 25.71 37.75
N ASP A 46 -22.75 25.18 38.65
CA ASP A 46 -22.30 24.29 39.73
C ASP A 46 -21.88 22.91 39.19
N CYS A 47 -22.55 22.40 38.15
CA CYS A 47 -22.16 21.14 37.49
C CYS A 47 -20.85 21.29 36.69
N CYS A 48 -20.62 22.46 36.06
CA CYS A 48 -19.38 22.77 35.36
C CYS A 48 -18.21 22.94 36.34
N MET A 49 -18.43 23.56 37.51
CA MET A 49 -17.44 23.60 38.60
C MET A 49 -17.16 22.22 39.18
N TYR A 50 -18.17 21.36 39.38
CA TYR A 50 -17.98 19.99 39.89
C TYR A 50 -17.19 19.10 38.90
N PHE A 51 -17.44 19.24 37.59
CA PHE A 51 -16.66 18.55 36.55
C PHE A 51 -15.23 19.09 36.43
N CYS A 52 -15.03 20.39 36.57
CA CYS A 52 -13.69 21.01 36.54
C CYS A 52 -12.87 20.66 37.80
N LEU A 53 -13.51 20.62 38.98
CA LEU A 53 -12.94 20.13 40.23
C LEU A 53 -12.58 18.64 40.15
N CYS A 54 -13.41 17.82 39.51
CA CYS A 54 -13.13 16.40 39.30
C CYS A 54 -11.99 16.18 38.29
N ALA A 55 -11.91 16.97 37.22
CA ALA A 55 -10.79 16.91 36.26
C ALA A 55 -9.45 17.34 36.90
N GLN A 56 -9.44 18.42 37.69
CA GLN A 56 -8.25 18.83 38.43
C GLN A 56 -7.85 17.83 39.52
N GLN A 57 -8.81 17.21 40.20
CA GLN A 57 -8.53 16.14 41.16
C GLN A 57 -7.99 14.87 40.48
N ILE A 58 -8.48 14.54 39.27
CA ILE A 58 -7.94 13.46 38.45
C ILE A 58 -6.51 13.79 38.01
N ASP A 59 -6.24 15.00 37.53
CA ASP A 59 -4.90 15.42 37.13
C ASP A 59 -3.93 15.44 38.32
N GLU A 60 -4.37 15.88 39.49
CA GLU A 60 -3.58 15.83 40.73
C GLU A 60 -3.31 14.39 41.17
N GLU A 61 -4.29 13.50 41.14
CA GLU A 61 -4.11 12.09 41.50
C GLU A 61 -3.26 11.33 40.46
N VAL A 62 -3.40 11.65 39.17
CA VAL A 62 -2.51 11.15 38.09
C VAL A 62 -1.09 11.67 38.30
N SER A 63 -0.92 12.94 38.66
CA SER A 63 0.38 13.54 38.93
C SER A 63 1.02 12.97 40.21
N LYS A 64 0.23 12.68 41.26
CA LYS A 64 0.68 11.94 42.44
C LYS A 64 1.05 10.51 42.10
N LEU A 65 0.27 9.81 41.27
CA LEU A 65 0.59 8.46 40.79
C LEU A 65 1.89 8.44 39.97
N LEU A 66 2.12 9.46 39.14
CA LEU A 66 3.35 9.62 38.36
C LEU A 66 4.55 9.93 39.26
N GLN A 67 4.37 10.75 40.30
CA GLN A 67 5.41 11.00 41.31
C GLN A 67 5.68 9.78 42.19
N LEU A 68 4.64 9.02 42.56
CA LEU A 68 4.79 7.76 43.31
C LEU A 68 5.51 6.72 42.45
N LYS A 69 5.20 6.64 41.16
CA LYS A 69 5.90 5.80 40.18
C LYS A 69 7.37 6.22 39.99
N ALA A 70 7.67 7.51 40.09
CA ALA A 70 9.04 8.02 40.08
C ALA A 70 9.79 7.76 41.41
N GLN A 71 9.09 7.79 42.55
CA GLN A 71 9.64 7.55 43.89
C GLN A 71 9.83 6.07 44.22
N LEU A 72 9.01 5.18 43.65
CA LEU A 72 9.12 3.73 43.84
C LEU A 72 10.37 3.13 43.18
N GLY A 73 11.21 3.96 42.56
CA GLY A 73 12.16 3.51 41.55
C GLY A 73 11.35 3.03 40.35
N GLY A 74 11.71 3.49 39.15
CA GLY A 74 11.29 2.71 37.98
C GLY A 74 11.68 1.26 38.29
N ASP A 75 10.81 0.32 37.98
CA ASP A 75 11.32 -1.00 37.64
C ASP A 75 12.54 -0.70 36.75
N GLU A 76 13.75 -0.94 37.24
CA GLU A 76 14.78 -1.51 36.40
C GLU A 76 14.19 -2.86 35.99
N ASP A 77 13.15 -2.78 35.16
CA ASP A 77 12.58 -3.84 34.40
C ASP A 77 13.85 -4.41 33.82
N LYS A 78 14.16 -5.65 34.20
CA LYS A 78 14.96 -6.51 33.37
C LYS A 78 14.21 -6.53 32.05
N HIS A 79 14.45 -5.52 31.23
CA HIS A 79 13.94 -5.37 29.88
C HIS A 79 14.56 -6.56 29.22
N THR A 80 13.81 -7.66 29.24
CA THR A 80 14.24 -8.91 28.65
C THR A 80 14.30 -8.54 27.20
N PHE A 81 15.53 -8.38 26.70
CA PHE A 81 15.77 -7.94 25.35
C PHE A 81 15.02 -8.90 24.42
N VAL A 82 14.02 -8.39 23.71
CA VAL A 82 13.25 -9.18 22.74
C VAL A 82 13.81 -8.87 21.37
N LEU A 83 14.42 -9.88 20.74
CA LEU A 83 14.89 -9.77 19.37
C LEU A 83 13.69 -9.75 18.41
N LYS A 84 13.32 -8.55 17.94
CA LYS A 84 12.24 -8.34 16.97
C LYS A 84 12.48 -7.06 16.17
N THR A 85 11.88 -7.00 14.98
CA THR A 85 11.75 -5.74 14.24
C THR A 85 10.74 -4.80 14.91
N ALA A 86 10.79 -3.52 14.53
CA ALA A 86 9.80 -2.55 15.00
C ALA A 86 8.38 -2.95 14.56
N LYS A 87 7.36 -2.64 15.37
CA LYS A 87 5.97 -2.98 15.07
C LYS A 87 5.57 -2.45 13.68
N GLY A 88 5.06 -3.32 12.82
CA GLY A 88 4.63 -2.98 11.46
C GLY A 88 5.78 -2.87 10.44
N THR A 89 6.99 -3.35 10.78
CA THR A 89 8.13 -3.48 9.87
C THR A 89 8.56 -4.95 9.78
N ARG A 90 9.27 -5.34 8.71
CA ARG A 90 9.73 -6.72 8.51
C ARG A 90 11.03 -6.76 7.72
N ASP A 91 11.80 -7.82 7.96
CA ASP A 91 12.91 -8.21 7.09
C ASP A 91 12.37 -8.88 5.82
N TYR A 92 13.19 -8.88 4.77
CA TYR A 92 12.90 -9.55 3.51
C TYR A 92 13.95 -10.63 3.26
N ASN A 93 13.51 -11.87 3.24
CA ASN A 93 14.40 -13.02 3.08
C ASN A 93 14.84 -13.14 1.60
N PRO A 94 15.92 -13.88 1.28
CA PRO A 94 16.44 -13.96 -0.09
C PRO A 94 15.41 -14.34 -1.16
N LYS A 95 14.47 -15.26 -0.86
CA LYS A 95 13.37 -15.61 -1.76
C LYS A 95 12.40 -14.46 -2.02
N GLN A 96 12.09 -13.69 -0.99
CA GLN A 96 11.22 -12.51 -1.12
C GLN A 96 11.94 -11.43 -1.93
N MET A 97 13.23 -11.22 -1.69
CA MET A 97 14.04 -10.28 -2.46
C MET A 97 14.12 -10.65 -3.94
N ALA A 98 14.32 -11.93 -4.29
CA ALA A 98 14.31 -12.38 -5.68
C ALA A 98 12.98 -12.08 -6.40
N ILE A 99 11.85 -12.30 -5.72
CA ILE A 99 10.53 -11.93 -6.26
C ILE A 99 10.40 -10.42 -6.43
N ARG A 100 10.83 -9.65 -5.42
CA ARG A 100 10.74 -8.19 -5.41
C ARG A 100 11.56 -7.57 -6.53
N GLU A 101 12.79 -8.04 -6.74
CA GLU A 101 13.67 -7.60 -7.82
C GLU A 101 13.03 -7.84 -9.19
N LYS A 102 12.44 -9.02 -9.41
CA LYS A 102 11.72 -9.31 -10.66
C LYS A 102 10.55 -8.35 -10.90
N VAL A 103 9.76 -8.08 -9.86
CA VAL A 103 8.62 -7.16 -9.95
C VAL A 103 9.11 -5.72 -10.18
N PHE A 104 10.13 -5.27 -9.44
CA PHE A 104 10.72 -3.95 -9.64
C PHE A 104 11.29 -3.80 -11.04
N ASP A 105 11.97 -4.81 -11.58
CA ASP A 105 12.51 -4.77 -12.93
C ASP A 105 11.41 -4.57 -13.98
N THR A 106 10.29 -5.30 -13.89
CA THR A 106 9.12 -5.09 -14.76
C THR A 106 8.60 -3.65 -14.69
N ILE A 107 8.45 -3.10 -13.48
CA ILE A 107 7.97 -1.73 -13.28
C ILE A 107 8.96 -0.70 -13.83
N ILE A 108 10.25 -0.85 -13.53
CA ILE A 108 11.30 0.05 -14.00
C ILE A 108 11.42 0.00 -15.52
N ARG A 109 11.31 -1.18 -16.14
CA ARG A 109 11.30 -1.32 -17.61
C ARG A 109 10.13 -0.56 -18.23
N CYS A 110 8.93 -0.65 -17.65
CA CYS A 110 7.78 0.15 -18.09
C CYS A 110 8.03 1.65 -17.93
N PHE A 111 8.51 2.12 -16.77
CA PHE A 111 8.80 3.54 -16.54
C PHE A 111 9.86 4.07 -17.52
N LYS A 112 10.93 3.31 -17.77
CA LYS A 112 11.97 3.66 -18.75
C LYS A 112 11.47 3.64 -20.19
N ARG A 113 10.58 2.70 -20.53
CA ARG A 113 9.92 2.65 -21.85
C ARG A 113 9.11 3.92 -22.14
N HIS A 114 8.53 4.51 -21.10
CA HIS A 114 7.87 5.81 -21.15
C HIS A 114 8.81 7.02 -21.02
N GLY A 115 10.13 6.81 -21.01
CA GLY A 115 11.12 7.87 -21.00
C GLY A 115 11.18 8.68 -19.70
N ALA A 116 10.79 8.10 -18.56
CA ALA A 116 10.90 8.77 -17.28
C ALA A 116 12.32 8.72 -16.71
N GLU A 117 12.74 9.84 -16.15
CA GLU A 117 13.97 9.98 -15.36
C GLU A 117 13.77 9.40 -13.95
N THR A 118 14.86 9.08 -13.25
CA THR A 118 14.80 8.68 -11.84
C THR A 118 15.40 9.75 -10.96
N ILE A 119 14.75 10.02 -9.83
CA ILE A 119 15.29 10.85 -8.75
C ILE A 119 15.29 10.04 -7.45
N ASP A 120 15.98 10.56 -6.44
CA ASP A 120 15.82 10.11 -5.07
C ASP A 120 15.81 11.30 -4.11
N THR A 121 15.13 11.16 -2.99
CA THR A 121 15.05 12.19 -1.94
C THR A 121 15.47 11.61 -0.60
N PRO A 122 15.92 12.45 0.36
CA PRO A 122 16.16 11.98 1.72
C PRO A 122 14.95 11.27 2.33
N VAL A 123 15.21 10.33 3.25
CA VAL A 123 14.16 9.55 3.90
C VAL A 123 13.31 10.39 4.87
N PHE A 124 13.89 11.47 5.38
CA PHE A 124 13.23 12.47 6.20
C PHE A 124 13.22 13.83 5.49
N GLU A 125 12.16 14.58 5.71
CA GLU A 125 12.02 15.97 5.28
C GLU A 125 11.96 16.86 6.53
N LEU A 126 12.13 18.17 6.35
CA LEU A 126 11.78 19.13 7.40
C LEU A 126 10.31 18.93 7.79
N LYS A 127 10.00 18.92 9.08
CA LYS A 127 8.63 18.68 9.58
C LYS A 127 7.61 19.65 8.98
N GLU A 128 8.01 20.90 8.78
CA GLU A 128 7.19 21.94 8.14
C GLU A 128 6.83 21.62 6.68
N THR A 129 7.70 20.91 5.95
CA THR A 129 7.43 20.48 4.56
C THR A 129 6.21 19.57 4.49
N LEU A 130 6.03 18.70 5.49
CA LEU A 130 4.96 17.69 5.52
C LEU A 130 3.69 18.18 6.23
N THR A 131 3.77 19.28 6.98
CA THR A 131 2.66 19.77 7.80
C THR A 131 1.55 20.37 6.93
N GLY A 132 0.30 19.97 7.19
CA GLY A 132 -0.89 20.53 6.52
C GLY A 132 -1.10 20.08 5.06
N LYS A 133 -0.36 19.05 4.59
CA LYS A 133 -0.48 18.53 3.20
C LYS A 133 -1.40 17.32 3.07
N TYR A 134 -1.66 16.63 4.18
CA TYR A 134 -2.32 15.32 4.19
C TYR A 134 -3.65 15.30 4.95
N GLY A 135 -4.25 16.46 5.24
CA GLY A 135 -5.51 16.52 5.99
C GLY A 135 -5.43 15.79 7.34
N GLU A 136 -6.41 14.94 7.63
CA GLU A 136 -6.50 14.12 8.84
C GLU A 136 -5.32 13.14 9.00
N ASP A 137 -4.73 12.68 7.89
CA ASP A 137 -3.62 11.72 7.88
C ASP A 137 -2.31 12.30 8.40
N SER A 138 -2.21 13.63 8.54
CA SER A 138 -1.01 14.30 9.10
C SER A 138 -0.64 13.80 10.50
N LYS A 139 -1.61 13.27 11.26
CA LYS A 139 -1.39 12.68 12.60
C LYS A 139 -0.60 11.37 12.57
N LEU A 140 -0.46 10.76 11.41
CA LEU A 140 0.17 9.46 11.21
C LEU A 140 1.66 9.57 10.81
N ILE A 141 2.25 10.75 10.84
CA ILE A 141 3.66 10.96 10.49
C ILE A 141 4.59 10.55 11.65
N TYR A 142 5.74 9.95 11.32
CA TYR A 142 6.82 9.69 12.28
C TYR A 142 7.72 10.91 12.40
N ASP A 143 7.79 11.49 13.59
CA ASP A 143 8.72 12.57 13.92
C ASP A 143 10.02 12.00 14.51
N LEU A 144 11.15 12.62 14.15
CA LEU A 144 12.43 12.33 14.78
C LEU A 144 12.54 13.06 16.12
N LYS A 145 13.37 12.52 17.02
CA LYS A 145 13.63 13.16 18.31
C LYS A 145 14.35 14.49 18.09
N ASP A 146 13.94 15.53 18.81
CA ASP A 146 14.69 16.78 18.88
C ASP A 146 16.05 16.53 19.58
N GLN A 147 17.12 16.87 18.87
CA GLN A 147 18.50 16.75 19.32
C GLN A 147 19.24 18.10 19.26
N GLY A 148 18.52 19.23 19.26
CA GLY A 148 19.07 20.59 19.25
C GLY A 148 19.27 21.18 17.86
N GLY A 149 18.59 20.65 16.85
CA GLY A 149 18.71 21.06 15.45
C GLY A 149 17.36 21.22 14.76
N GLU A 150 17.31 20.98 13.46
CA GLU A 150 16.08 21.04 12.66
C GLU A 150 15.09 19.94 13.10
N LEU A 151 13.80 20.27 13.10
CA LEU A 151 12.74 19.30 13.35
C LEU A 151 12.47 18.51 12.06
N LEU A 152 12.62 17.19 12.14
CA LEU A 152 12.54 16.29 11.00
C LEU A 152 11.42 15.28 11.16
N SER A 153 10.86 14.87 10.03
CA SER A 153 9.82 13.84 9.96
C SER A 153 10.08 12.89 8.80
N LEU A 154 9.81 11.60 8.99
CA LEU A 154 9.92 10.62 7.89
C LEU A 154 8.84 10.89 6.84
N ARG A 155 9.21 10.74 5.57
CA ARG A 155 8.28 10.94 4.44
C ARG A 155 7.08 9.99 4.51
N TYR A 156 5.87 10.56 4.40
CA TYR A 156 4.59 9.83 4.41
C TYR A 156 4.26 9.24 3.04
N ASP A 157 4.68 9.95 1.98
CA ASP A 157 4.57 9.57 0.57
C ASP A 157 5.80 10.06 -0.23
N LEU A 158 5.78 9.88 -1.57
CA LEU A 158 6.81 10.41 -2.48
C LEU A 158 6.34 11.67 -3.25
N THR A 159 5.03 11.95 -3.29
CA THR A 159 4.44 13.11 -3.97
C THR A 159 4.85 14.44 -3.35
N VAL A 160 4.78 14.57 -2.02
CA VAL A 160 5.14 15.83 -1.35
C VAL A 160 6.65 16.11 -1.44
N PRO A 161 7.56 15.13 -1.20
CA PRO A 161 8.98 15.30 -1.51
C PRO A 161 9.25 15.72 -2.96
N PHE A 162 8.47 15.20 -3.92
CA PHE A 162 8.59 15.59 -5.32
C PHE A 162 8.13 17.04 -5.57
N ALA A 163 7.01 17.48 -5.01
CA ALA A 163 6.57 18.86 -5.12
C ALA A 163 7.59 19.85 -4.53
N ARG A 164 8.18 19.51 -3.37
CA ARG A 164 9.29 20.26 -2.77
C ARG A 164 10.52 20.26 -3.70
N TYR A 165 10.87 19.12 -4.29
CA TYR A 165 11.98 19.00 -5.25
C TYR A 165 11.81 19.93 -6.45
N LEU A 166 10.61 19.97 -7.05
CA LEU A 166 10.30 20.86 -8.17
C LEU A 166 10.46 22.33 -7.78
N ALA A 167 9.84 22.74 -6.68
CA ALA A 167 9.86 24.12 -6.22
C ALA A 167 11.28 24.60 -5.88
N MET A 168 12.03 23.79 -5.13
CA MET A 168 13.41 24.10 -4.71
C MET A 168 14.35 24.27 -5.91
N ASN A 169 14.24 23.39 -6.91
CA ASN A 169 15.10 23.43 -8.10
C ASN A 169 14.52 24.32 -9.23
N LYS A 170 13.41 25.01 -8.98
CA LYS A 170 12.71 25.86 -9.95
C LYS A 170 12.25 25.14 -11.23
N ILE A 171 12.15 23.81 -11.20
CA ILE A 171 11.78 22.97 -12.34
C ILE A 171 10.29 23.17 -12.67
N THR A 172 9.99 23.40 -13.94
CA THR A 172 8.61 23.59 -14.44
C THR A 172 8.09 22.40 -15.23
N ASN A 173 8.96 21.49 -15.66
CA ASN A 173 8.60 20.29 -16.38
C ASN A 173 9.60 19.18 -16.08
N ILE A 174 9.10 17.99 -15.78
CA ILE A 174 9.90 16.77 -15.63
C ILE A 174 8.94 15.57 -15.68
N LYS A 175 9.40 14.46 -16.27
CA LYS A 175 8.71 13.19 -16.23
C LYS A 175 9.60 12.21 -15.48
N ARG A 176 9.16 11.76 -14.30
CA ARG A 176 10.01 11.01 -13.37
C ARG A 176 9.32 9.80 -12.76
N TYR A 177 10.10 8.80 -12.40
CA TYR A 177 9.71 7.77 -11.46
C TYR A 177 10.55 7.83 -10.18
N HIS A 178 9.99 7.34 -9.06
CA HIS A 178 10.67 7.22 -7.78
C HIS A 178 10.18 5.96 -7.07
N ILE A 179 11.10 5.04 -6.77
CA ILE A 179 10.80 3.80 -6.06
C ILE A 179 11.52 3.85 -4.72
N ALA A 180 10.75 3.96 -3.63
CA ALA A 180 11.31 4.23 -2.32
C ALA A 180 10.36 3.77 -1.21
N LYS A 181 10.91 3.51 -0.02
CA LYS A 181 10.12 3.25 1.19
C LYS A 181 9.51 4.54 1.74
N VAL A 182 8.30 4.41 2.29
CA VAL A 182 7.56 5.45 3.01
C VAL A 182 7.06 4.94 4.35
N TYR A 183 6.72 5.89 5.24
CA TYR A 183 6.51 5.59 6.65
C TYR A 183 5.19 6.18 7.16
N ARG A 184 4.30 5.32 7.63
CA ARG A 184 2.99 5.71 8.16
C ARG A 184 2.75 5.04 9.50
N ARG A 185 2.35 5.80 10.52
CA ARG A 185 2.03 5.31 11.88
C ARG A 185 0.67 4.63 11.96
N ASP A 186 0.26 4.02 10.87
CA ASP A 186 -1.01 3.36 10.74
C ASP A 186 -1.15 2.19 11.72
N ASN A 187 -2.38 1.71 11.92
CA ASN A 187 -2.64 0.48 12.66
C ASN A 187 -2.34 -0.71 11.73
N PRO A 188 -1.21 -1.41 11.92
CA PRO A 188 -0.78 -2.42 10.97
C PRO A 188 -1.73 -3.61 10.98
N ALA A 189 -2.12 -4.06 9.80
CA ALA A 189 -2.87 -5.29 9.58
C ALA A 189 -2.01 -6.20 8.71
N MET A 190 -1.12 -6.95 9.35
CA MET A 190 -0.09 -7.75 8.68
C MET A 190 -0.69 -8.77 7.71
N THR A 191 -1.83 -9.36 8.06
CA THR A 191 -2.60 -10.31 7.22
C THR A 191 -3.19 -9.66 5.97
N ARG A 192 -3.36 -8.33 5.96
CA ARG A 192 -3.93 -7.56 4.84
C ARG A 192 -2.88 -6.72 4.10
N GLY A 193 -1.59 -6.92 4.38
CA GLY A 193 -0.49 -6.18 3.75
C GLY A 193 -0.38 -4.71 4.16
N ARG A 194 -0.97 -4.31 5.29
CA ARG A 194 -0.90 -2.92 5.80
C ARG A 194 0.24 -2.80 6.80
N TYR A 195 1.35 -2.23 6.34
CA TYR A 195 2.58 -2.05 7.11
C TYR A 195 2.79 -0.58 7.51
N ARG A 196 3.73 -0.36 8.43
CA ARG A 196 4.17 0.99 8.83
C ARG A 196 5.35 1.49 8.02
N GLU A 197 6.14 0.57 7.48
CA GLU A 197 7.17 0.79 6.48
C GLU A 197 6.82 -0.06 5.25
N PHE A 198 6.75 0.55 4.08
CA PHE A 198 6.49 -0.15 2.82
C PHE A 198 6.98 0.65 1.63
N TYR A 199 7.16 -0.01 0.49
CA TYR A 199 7.53 0.66 -0.75
C TYR A 199 6.35 1.37 -1.41
N GLN A 200 6.62 2.50 -2.03
CA GLN A 200 5.82 3.10 -3.09
C GLN A 200 6.62 3.10 -4.39
N CYS A 201 5.92 3.00 -5.51
CA CYS A 201 6.49 3.05 -6.85
C CYS A 201 5.72 4.11 -7.64
N ASP A 202 6.23 5.34 -7.58
CA ASP A 202 5.53 6.51 -8.11
C ASP A 202 6.06 6.87 -9.49
N PHE A 203 5.17 7.30 -10.36
CA PHE A 203 5.45 7.86 -11.67
C PHE A 203 4.64 9.13 -11.84
N ASP A 204 5.29 10.23 -12.21
CA ASP A 204 4.66 11.54 -12.27
C ASP A 204 5.16 12.34 -13.47
N ILE A 205 4.23 13.06 -14.09
CA ILE A 205 4.46 14.00 -15.17
C ILE A 205 4.10 15.39 -14.65
N ALA A 206 5.12 16.24 -14.50
CA ALA A 206 4.97 17.64 -14.15
C ALA A 206 5.16 18.52 -15.39
N GLY A 207 4.33 19.54 -15.53
CA GLY A 207 4.41 20.56 -16.57
C GLY A 207 3.07 20.97 -17.16
N GLN A 208 3.08 22.11 -17.84
CA GLN A 208 1.93 22.57 -18.62
C GLN A 208 1.95 21.90 -20.00
N TYR A 209 0.93 21.09 -20.27
CA TYR A 209 0.75 20.39 -21.54
C TYR A 209 -0.69 20.56 -22.03
N ASP A 210 -0.97 20.05 -23.22
CA ASP A 210 -2.33 19.97 -23.73
C ASP A 210 -3.17 18.99 -22.90
N PRO A 211 -4.49 19.24 -22.75
CA PRO A 211 -5.34 18.52 -21.81
C PRO A 211 -5.33 17.01 -22.02
N MET A 212 -5.36 16.26 -20.91
CA MET A 212 -5.59 14.81 -20.84
C MET A 212 -4.55 13.89 -21.49
N ILE A 213 -3.57 14.39 -22.26
CA ILE A 213 -2.53 13.55 -22.85
C ILE A 213 -1.67 12.88 -21.76
N PRO A 214 -1.11 13.61 -20.76
CA PRO A 214 -0.33 13.00 -19.70
C PRO A 214 -1.17 12.09 -18.79
N ASP A 215 -2.44 12.46 -18.56
CA ASP A 215 -3.40 11.68 -17.77
C ASP A 215 -3.68 10.32 -18.41
N ALA A 216 -3.87 10.29 -19.73
CA ALA A 216 -4.02 9.05 -20.49
C ALA A 216 -2.74 8.19 -20.44
N GLU A 217 -1.54 8.81 -20.52
CA GLU A 217 -0.26 8.10 -20.41
C GLU A 217 -0.12 7.41 -19.04
N CYS A 218 -0.49 8.09 -17.94
CA CYS A 218 -0.47 7.51 -16.60
C CYS A 218 -1.36 6.26 -16.49
N LEU A 219 -2.58 6.28 -17.06
CA LEU A 219 -3.45 5.10 -17.07
C LEU A 219 -2.90 3.97 -17.95
N LYS A 220 -2.25 4.32 -19.07
CA LYS A 220 -1.56 3.33 -19.92
C LYS A 220 -0.43 2.63 -19.17
N ILE A 221 0.36 3.35 -18.40
CA ILE A 221 1.45 2.79 -17.58
C ILE A 221 0.90 1.82 -16.53
N VAL A 222 -0.17 2.21 -15.82
CA VAL A 222 -0.82 1.31 -14.85
C VAL A 222 -1.31 0.03 -15.54
N HIS A 223 -1.96 0.16 -16.69
CA HIS A 223 -2.39 -0.98 -17.49
C HIS A 223 -1.21 -1.88 -17.88
N GLU A 224 -0.15 -1.34 -18.48
CA GLU A 224 1.03 -2.12 -18.90
C GLU A 224 1.68 -2.86 -17.74
N ILE A 225 1.90 -2.19 -16.61
CA ILE A 225 2.50 -2.81 -15.42
C ILE A 225 1.64 -3.97 -14.92
N LEU A 226 0.33 -3.76 -14.73
CA LEU A 226 -0.55 -4.80 -14.18
C LEU A 226 -0.74 -5.97 -15.14
N SER A 227 -0.75 -5.72 -16.45
CA SER A 227 -0.77 -6.77 -17.48
C SER A 227 0.54 -7.57 -17.52
N GLU A 228 1.71 -6.93 -17.45
CA GLU A 228 3.01 -7.60 -17.50
C GLU A 228 3.32 -8.40 -16.21
N LEU A 229 2.82 -7.96 -15.06
CA LEU A 229 2.99 -8.67 -13.79
C LEU A 229 2.11 -9.92 -13.66
N ASP A 230 1.14 -10.11 -14.58
CA ASP A 230 0.17 -11.21 -14.57
C ASP A 230 -0.42 -11.41 -13.17
N LEU A 231 -1.15 -10.44 -12.62
CA LEU A 231 -1.74 -10.54 -11.28
C LEU A 231 -3.15 -11.17 -11.27
N GLY A 232 -3.64 -11.60 -12.43
CA GLY A 232 -5.04 -11.87 -12.69
C GLY A 232 -5.74 -10.69 -13.36
N ASP A 233 -7.06 -10.77 -13.50
CA ASP A 233 -7.83 -9.70 -14.11
C ASP A 233 -7.98 -8.48 -13.17
N PHE A 234 -8.06 -7.28 -13.77
CA PHE A 234 -8.11 -6.01 -13.06
C PHE A 234 -8.99 -4.99 -13.76
N ARG A 235 -9.39 -3.95 -13.03
CA ARG A 235 -10.09 -2.77 -13.54
C ARG A 235 -9.43 -1.51 -12.99
N ILE A 236 -9.37 -0.48 -13.81
CA ILE A 236 -8.90 0.85 -13.44
C ILE A 236 -10.13 1.76 -13.35
N LYS A 237 -10.57 2.03 -12.14
CA LYS A 237 -11.61 3.02 -11.85
C LYS A 237 -11.05 4.41 -12.07
N VAL A 238 -11.83 5.28 -12.70
CA VAL A 238 -11.49 6.69 -12.91
C VAL A 238 -12.67 7.57 -12.54
N ASN A 239 -12.38 8.76 -12.04
CA ASN A 239 -13.33 9.84 -11.76
C ASN A 239 -12.60 11.18 -11.87
N ASP A 240 -13.27 12.30 -11.62
CA ASP A 240 -12.66 13.62 -11.56
C ASP A 240 -13.17 14.41 -10.37
N ARG A 241 -12.25 15.10 -9.67
CA ARG A 241 -12.56 15.90 -8.48
C ARG A 241 -13.64 16.97 -8.74
N ARG A 242 -13.62 17.60 -9.92
CA ARG A 242 -14.57 18.65 -10.29
C ARG A 242 -15.97 18.09 -10.54
N ILE A 243 -16.06 16.82 -10.94
CA ILE A 243 -17.35 16.12 -11.09
C ILE A 243 -17.93 15.82 -9.71
N LEU A 244 -17.12 15.35 -8.76
CA LEU A 244 -17.56 15.15 -7.38
C LEU A 244 -18.04 16.45 -6.73
N ASP A 245 -17.28 17.53 -6.86
CA ASP A 245 -17.63 18.84 -6.29
C ASP A 245 -18.91 19.40 -6.93
N GLY A 246 -19.02 19.35 -8.27
CA GLY A 246 -20.24 19.79 -8.95
C GLY A 246 -21.45 18.89 -8.68
N MET A 247 -21.26 17.58 -8.48
CA MET A 247 -22.32 16.66 -8.08
C MET A 247 -22.86 17.02 -6.69
N PHE A 248 -21.98 17.25 -5.71
CA PHE A 248 -22.38 17.68 -4.38
C PHE A 248 -23.09 19.04 -4.38
N GLU A 249 -22.61 19.98 -5.18
CA GLU A 249 -23.26 21.28 -5.39
C GLU A 249 -24.72 21.11 -5.87
N VAL A 250 -24.95 20.33 -6.93
CA VAL A 250 -26.30 20.19 -7.52
C VAL A 250 -27.24 19.32 -6.67
N CYS A 251 -26.69 18.43 -5.83
CA CYS A 251 -27.47 17.69 -4.84
C CYS A 251 -27.87 18.54 -3.64
N GLY A 252 -27.25 19.70 -3.42
CA GLY A 252 -27.54 20.60 -2.30
C GLY A 252 -26.71 20.32 -1.05
N VAL A 253 -25.51 19.76 -1.19
CA VAL A 253 -24.56 19.65 -0.07
C VAL A 253 -24.07 21.06 0.30
N PRO A 254 -24.01 21.43 1.59
CA PRO A 254 -23.39 22.68 2.02
C PRO A 254 -21.86 22.67 1.84
N ASP A 255 -21.27 23.77 1.37
CA ASP A 255 -19.82 23.92 1.09
C ASP A 255 -18.92 23.46 2.26
N ASP A 256 -19.30 23.77 3.49
CA ASP A 256 -18.56 23.42 4.72
C ASP A 256 -18.54 21.91 4.98
N LYS A 257 -19.43 21.14 4.34
CA LYS A 257 -19.54 19.68 4.47
C LYS A 257 -18.96 18.91 3.28
N PHE A 258 -18.49 19.56 2.22
CA PHE A 258 -18.00 18.85 1.01
C PHE A 258 -16.94 17.81 1.34
N ARG A 259 -15.93 18.18 2.13
CA ARG A 259 -14.84 17.27 2.50
C ARG A 259 -15.32 16.09 3.33
N THR A 260 -16.18 16.36 4.32
CA THR A 260 -16.67 15.30 5.20
C THR A 260 -17.58 14.35 4.43
N ILE A 261 -18.46 14.84 3.55
CA ILE A 261 -19.29 13.99 2.70
C ILE A 261 -18.46 13.19 1.69
N CYS A 262 -17.46 13.80 1.06
CA CYS A 262 -16.52 13.09 0.17
C CYS A 262 -15.83 11.93 0.88
N SER A 263 -15.39 12.13 2.13
CA SER A 263 -14.80 11.08 2.98
C SER A 263 -15.79 9.96 3.30
N THR A 264 -17.09 10.24 3.40
CA THR A 264 -18.11 9.18 3.58
C THR A 264 -18.38 8.41 2.29
N VAL A 265 -18.44 9.10 1.14
CA VAL A 265 -18.59 8.46 -0.18
C VAL A 265 -17.43 7.50 -0.46
N ASP A 266 -16.19 7.86 -0.10
CA ASP A 266 -15.02 7.00 -0.28
C ASP A 266 -15.15 5.62 0.41
N LYS A 267 -15.98 5.52 1.45
CA LYS A 267 -16.23 4.26 2.17
C LYS A 267 -17.13 3.29 1.41
N LEU A 268 -17.75 3.69 0.29
CA LEU A 268 -18.57 2.80 -0.55
C LEU A 268 -17.78 1.63 -1.14
N ASP A 269 -16.45 1.69 -1.12
CA ASP A 269 -15.59 0.56 -1.50
C ASP A 269 -15.63 -0.61 -0.49
N LYS A 270 -16.09 -0.36 0.74
CA LYS A 270 -16.09 -1.32 1.87
C LYS A 270 -17.44 -1.42 2.59
N MET A 271 -18.28 -0.40 2.47
CA MET A 271 -19.56 -0.28 3.16
C MET A 271 -20.71 -0.29 2.16
N SER A 272 -21.89 -0.71 2.63
CA SER A 272 -23.11 -0.63 1.82
C SER A 272 -23.53 0.84 1.63
N TRP A 273 -24.32 1.12 0.59
CA TRP A 273 -24.94 2.43 0.42
C TRP A 273 -25.80 2.83 1.63
N GLU A 274 -26.49 1.87 2.25
CA GLU A 274 -27.32 2.11 3.43
C GLU A 274 -26.49 2.62 4.62
N ASP A 275 -25.35 1.99 4.89
CA ASP A 275 -24.45 2.40 5.97
C ASP A 275 -23.84 3.78 5.69
N VAL A 276 -23.43 4.02 4.44
CA VAL A 276 -22.88 5.31 3.98
C VAL A 276 -23.92 6.42 4.10
N LYS A 277 -25.17 6.18 3.67
CA LYS A 277 -26.28 7.11 3.83
C LYS A 277 -26.56 7.41 5.30
N ASN A 278 -26.58 6.37 6.14
CA ASN A 278 -26.79 6.52 7.59
C ASN A 278 -25.73 7.41 8.24
N GLU A 279 -24.46 7.25 7.86
CA GLU A 279 -23.36 8.12 8.34
C GLU A 279 -23.56 9.58 7.88
N MET A 280 -23.90 9.80 6.60
CA MET A 280 -24.14 11.15 6.07
C MET A 280 -25.27 11.87 6.82
N VAL A 281 -26.37 11.17 7.10
CA VAL A 281 -27.55 11.76 7.72
C VAL A 281 -27.36 11.91 9.23
N ASN A 282 -27.03 10.83 9.93
CA ASN A 282 -27.08 10.79 11.39
C ASN A 282 -25.81 11.35 12.05
N GLU A 283 -24.64 11.19 11.43
CA GLU A 283 -23.37 11.64 12.00
C GLU A 283 -22.94 13.00 11.43
N LYS A 284 -23.16 13.23 10.13
CA LYS A 284 -22.72 14.46 9.43
C LYS A 284 -23.85 15.49 9.29
N GLY A 285 -25.07 15.14 9.67
CA GLY A 285 -26.22 16.04 9.67
C GLY A 285 -26.61 16.53 8.27
N LEU A 286 -26.49 15.68 7.26
CA LEU A 286 -26.98 15.94 5.90
C LEU A 286 -28.49 15.61 5.84
N ALA A 287 -29.27 16.39 5.08
CA ALA A 287 -30.67 16.07 4.87
C ALA A 287 -30.81 14.74 4.11
N SER A 288 -31.79 13.91 4.47
CA SER A 288 -31.96 12.58 3.86
C SER A 288 -32.19 12.68 2.35
N GLU A 289 -32.93 13.69 1.91
CA GLU A 289 -33.25 13.92 0.50
C GLU A 289 -31.99 14.27 -0.31
N VAL A 290 -31.04 15.00 0.29
CA VAL A 290 -29.74 15.30 -0.32
C VAL A 290 -28.90 14.02 -0.42
N ALA A 291 -28.87 13.21 0.64
CA ALA A 291 -28.17 11.94 0.63
C ALA A 291 -28.74 10.99 -0.43
N ASP A 292 -30.07 10.92 -0.58
CA ASP A 292 -30.73 10.13 -1.64
C ASP A 292 -30.32 10.57 -3.04
N GLN A 293 -30.25 11.87 -3.30
CA GLN A 293 -29.78 12.40 -4.59
C GLN A 293 -28.31 12.07 -4.86
N ILE A 294 -27.44 12.11 -3.84
CA ILE A 294 -26.05 11.64 -3.98
C ILE A 294 -26.04 10.16 -4.38
N GLY A 295 -26.89 9.35 -3.74
CA GLY A 295 -27.04 7.92 -4.00
C GLY A 295 -27.33 7.57 -5.46
N GLU A 296 -28.17 8.38 -6.12
CA GLU A 296 -28.49 8.22 -7.54
C GLU A 296 -27.23 8.31 -8.41
N TYR A 297 -26.34 9.26 -8.14
CA TYR A 297 -25.11 9.47 -8.91
C TYR A 297 -23.99 8.51 -8.54
N VAL A 298 -23.68 8.33 -7.25
CA VAL A 298 -22.53 7.51 -6.82
C VAL A 298 -22.71 6.03 -7.14
N SER A 299 -23.94 5.57 -7.38
CA SER A 299 -24.24 4.21 -7.83
C SER A 299 -23.96 3.99 -9.33
N MET A 300 -23.71 5.06 -10.09
CA MET A 300 -23.46 4.98 -11.52
C MET A 300 -21.99 4.64 -11.83
N GLN A 301 -21.82 3.71 -12.76
CA GLN A 301 -20.53 3.36 -13.35
C GLN A 301 -20.72 2.97 -14.82
N GLY A 302 -19.68 3.16 -15.64
CA GLY A 302 -19.77 2.94 -17.08
C GLY A 302 -18.45 3.12 -17.82
N GLY A 303 -18.52 3.10 -19.15
CA GLY A 303 -17.38 3.33 -20.04
C GLY A 303 -17.44 4.69 -20.73
N LYS A 304 -16.91 4.75 -21.95
CA LYS A 304 -16.79 5.95 -22.79
C LYS A 304 -18.06 6.79 -22.91
N ASP A 305 -19.23 6.17 -23.04
CA ASP A 305 -20.50 6.88 -23.27
C ASP A 305 -21.04 7.57 -22.01
N MET A 306 -20.51 7.25 -20.83
CA MET A 306 -21.03 7.77 -19.56
C MET A 306 -20.84 9.28 -19.43
N ALA A 307 -19.70 9.81 -19.88
CA ALA A 307 -19.46 11.25 -19.85
C ALA A 307 -20.48 12.02 -20.70
N GLU A 308 -20.85 11.49 -21.87
CA GLU A 308 -21.85 12.12 -22.75
C GLU A 308 -23.26 12.06 -22.17
N LYS A 309 -23.63 10.95 -21.52
CA LYS A 309 -24.91 10.83 -20.81
C LYS A 309 -25.01 11.82 -19.65
N LEU A 310 -23.95 11.94 -18.86
CA LEU A 310 -23.91 12.86 -17.72
C LEU A 310 -23.87 14.34 -18.14
N LEU A 311 -23.31 14.67 -19.31
CA LEU A 311 -23.42 16.02 -19.88
C LEU A 311 -24.85 16.41 -20.27
N GLN A 312 -25.72 15.42 -20.52
CA GLN A 312 -27.14 15.63 -20.81
C GLN A 312 -28.02 15.62 -19.55
N ASP A 313 -27.44 15.33 -18.37
CA ASP A 313 -28.17 15.34 -17.11
C ASP A 313 -28.63 16.78 -16.76
N PRO A 314 -29.93 17.01 -16.51
CA PRO A 314 -30.48 18.34 -16.33
C PRO A 314 -30.04 19.05 -15.05
N LYS A 315 -29.56 18.31 -14.04
CA LYS A 315 -29.00 18.90 -12.81
C LYS A 315 -27.51 19.13 -12.98
N LEU A 316 -26.76 18.09 -13.35
CA LEU A 316 -25.30 18.12 -13.40
C LEU A 316 -24.77 19.10 -14.45
N SER A 317 -25.50 19.29 -15.56
CA SER A 317 -25.18 20.29 -16.58
C SER A 317 -25.29 21.76 -16.10
N GLN A 318 -25.86 22.00 -14.92
CA GLN A 318 -25.92 23.33 -14.32
C GLN A 318 -24.60 23.69 -13.61
N SER A 319 -23.80 22.70 -13.19
CA SER A 319 -22.51 22.97 -12.56
C SER A 319 -21.40 23.10 -13.59
N LYS A 320 -20.80 24.30 -13.66
CA LYS A 320 -19.66 24.58 -14.56
C LYS A 320 -18.47 23.67 -14.29
N GLN A 321 -18.24 23.31 -13.03
CA GLN A 321 -17.14 22.43 -12.65
C GLN A 321 -17.37 21.00 -13.14
N ALA A 322 -18.58 20.47 -12.93
CA ALA A 322 -18.92 19.14 -13.43
C ALA A 322 -18.84 19.07 -14.95
N CYS A 323 -19.36 20.08 -15.68
CA CYS A 323 -19.24 20.12 -17.14
C CYS A 323 -17.79 20.11 -17.63
N ALA A 324 -16.90 20.86 -16.98
CA ALA A 324 -15.48 20.87 -17.33
C ALA A 324 -14.83 19.51 -17.07
N GLY A 325 -15.09 18.89 -15.91
CA GLY A 325 -14.59 17.55 -15.61
C GLY A 325 -15.12 16.49 -16.58
N LEU A 326 -16.41 16.54 -16.95
CA LEU A 326 -17.01 15.61 -17.91
C LEU A 326 -16.45 15.77 -19.33
N ALA A 327 -16.17 17.00 -19.76
CA ALA A 327 -15.52 17.26 -21.04
C ALA A 327 -14.11 16.66 -21.08
N ASP A 328 -13.34 16.82 -19.99
CA ASP A 328 -12.02 16.20 -19.85
C ASP A 328 -12.11 14.67 -19.80
N MET A 329 -13.09 14.10 -19.10
CA MET A 329 -13.33 12.65 -19.12
C MET A 329 -13.67 12.14 -20.52
N LYS A 330 -14.51 12.85 -21.28
CA LYS A 330 -14.82 12.51 -22.69
C LYS A 330 -13.55 12.50 -23.55
N LEU A 331 -12.68 13.50 -23.39
CA LEU A 331 -11.39 13.57 -24.08
C LEU A 331 -10.46 12.43 -23.67
N LEU A 332 -10.35 12.16 -22.36
CA LEU A 332 -9.54 11.07 -21.81
C LEU A 332 -9.93 9.72 -22.43
N PHE A 333 -11.22 9.38 -22.46
CA PHE A 333 -11.69 8.12 -23.05
C PHE A 333 -11.39 8.02 -24.55
N SER A 334 -11.33 9.13 -25.28
CA SER A 334 -10.89 9.12 -26.69
C SER A 334 -9.42 8.75 -26.85
N TYR A 335 -8.55 9.20 -25.93
CA TYR A 335 -7.13 8.82 -25.93
C TYR A 335 -6.90 7.39 -25.46
N LEU A 336 -7.67 6.94 -24.46
CA LEU A 336 -7.60 5.54 -23.97
C LEU A 336 -8.02 4.53 -25.05
N GLU A 337 -8.93 4.91 -25.94
CA GLU A 337 -9.30 4.12 -27.11
C GLU A 337 -8.13 3.99 -28.10
N LEU A 338 -7.41 5.09 -28.37
CA LEU A 338 -6.19 5.05 -29.20
C LEU A 338 -5.08 4.20 -28.57
N PHE A 339 -5.00 4.18 -27.24
CA PHE A 339 -4.05 3.35 -26.49
C PHE A 339 -4.49 1.89 -26.30
N ASN A 340 -5.70 1.54 -26.75
CA ASN A 340 -6.32 0.22 -26.63
C ASN A 340 -6.34 -0.28 -25.18
N VAL A 341 -6.84 0.56 -24.24
CA VAL A 341 -6.96 0.19 -22.82
C VAL A 341 -8.36 0.41 -22.23
N THR A 342 -9.32 0.87 -23.05
CA THR A 342 -10.67 1.22 -22.60
C THR A 342 -11.43 0.04 -21.99
N ASP A 343 -11.11 -1.21 -22.37
CA ASP A 343 -11.71 -2.43 -21.82
C ASP A 343 -11.39 -2.63 -20.32
N LYS A 344 -10.30 -2.03 -19.84
CA LYS A 344 -9.90 -2.08 -18.43
C LYS A 344 -10.31 -0.85 -17.63
N VAL A 345 -10.76 0.22 -18.27
CA VAL A 345 -11.04 1.50 -17.60
C VAL A 345 -12.55 1.69 -17.37
N VAL A 346 -12.93 1.96 -16.13
CA VAL A 346 -14.33 2.17 -15.71
C VAL A 346 -14.48 3.56 -15.12
N PHE A 347 -15.36 4.38 -15.68
CA PHE A 347 -15.78 5.63 -15.06
C PHE A 347 -16.73 5.28 -13.91
N ASP A 348 -16.34 5.59 -12.67
CA ASP A 348 -17.06 5.20 -11.45
C ASP A 348 -17.21 6.43 -10.53
N LEU A 349 -18.45 6.91 -10.37
CA LEU A 349 -18.75 8.11 -9.58
C LEU A 349 -18.62 7.89 -8.06
N SER A 350 -18.55 6.63 -7.60
CA SER A 350 -18.25 6.32 -6.19
C SER A 350 -16.78 6.55 -5.84
N LEU A 351 -15.88 6.64 -6.84
CA LEU A 351 -14.46 6.86 -6.61
C LEU A 351 -14.23 8.29 -6.13
N ALA A 352 -14.20 8.45 -4.81
CA ALA A 352 -13.93 9.70 -4.11
C ALA A 352 -12.58 9.67 -3.35
N ARG A 353 -11.71 8.70 -3.70
CA ARG A 353 -10.39 8.51 -3.12
C ARG A 353 -9.55 9.77 -3.25
N GLY A 354 -8.77 10.05 -2.21
CA GLY A 354 -7.53 10.78 -2.39
C GLY A 354 -7.32 11.90 -1.39
N LEU A 355 -6.02 12.14 -1.19
CA LEU A 355 -5.46 13.18 -0.37
C LEU A 355 -6.02 14.54 -0.84
N ASP A 356 -6.16 15.48 0.09
CA ASP A 356 -6.78 16.81 -0.10
C ASP A 356 -6.20 17.66 -1.26
N TYR A 357 -5.20 17.16 -1.99
CA TYR A 357 -4.47 17.85 -3.05
C TYR A 357 -4.91 17.51 -4.49
N TYR A 358 -5.76 16.52 -4.74
CA TYR A 358 -6.22 16.25 -6.12
C TYR A 358 -7.14 17.36 -6.65
N THR A 359 -6.98 17.73 -7.92
CA THR A 359 -7.66 18.86 -8.58
C THR A 359 -8.34 18.48 -9.90
N GLY A 360 -8.14 17.27 -10.40
CA GLY A 360 -8.70 16.77 -11.65
C GLY A 360 -8.97 15.26 -11.57
N VAL A 361 -8.51 14.51 -12.57
CA VAL A 361 -8.69 13.05 -12.63
C VAL A 361 -8.16 12.38 -11.37
N ILE A 362 -8.89 11.36 -10.91
CA ILE A 362 -8.53 10.44 -9.84
C ILE A 362 -8.66 9.04 -10.43
N CYS A 363 -7.71 8.15 -10.11
CA CYS A 363 -7.77 6.77 -10.55
C CYS A 363 -7.41 5.78 -9.44
N GLU A 364 -8.01 4.60 -9.51
CA GLU A 364 -7.70 3.46 -8.65
C GLU A 364 -7.78 2.16 -9.45
N ALA A 365 -6.71 1.37 -9.45
CA ALA A 365 -6.74 0.04 -10.02
C ALA A 365 -7.06 -1.00 -8.95
N VAL A 366 -8.00 -1.90 -9.23
CA VAL A 366 -8.43 -3.00 -8.35
C VAL A 366 -8.37 -4.32 -9.11
N LEU A 367 -7.97 -5.39 -8.44
CA LEU A 367 -8.06 -6.74 -8.99
C LEU A 367 -9.52 -7.21 -8.96
N THR A 368 -10.00 -7.93 -9.98
CA THR A 368 -11.41 -8.36 -10.08
C THR A 368 -11.66 -9.79 -9.63
N GLN A 369 -10.63 -10.64 -9.61
CA GLN A 369 -10.73 -12.03 -9.18
C GLN A 369 -9.97 -12.27 -7.88
N THR A 370 -10.58 -13.01 -6.96
CA THR A 370 -9.85 -13.65 -5.86
C THR A 370 -9.08 -14.83 -6.43
N THR A 371 -7.76 -14.88 -6.26
CA THR A 371 -7.01 -16.13 -6.33
C THR A 371 -7.36 -16.97 -5.09
N SER A 372 -8.61 -17.41 -4.99
CA SER A 372 -9.00 -18.46 -4.07
C SER A 372 -8.50 -19.78 -4.64
N ALA A 373 -7.52 -20.39 -3.98
CA ALA A 373 -7.26 -21.82 -4.17
C ALA A 373 -8.59 -22.59 -4.03
N PRO A 374 -8.79 -23.69 -4.78
CA PRO A 374 -9.98 -24.51 -4.60
C PRO A 374 -10.06 -24.95 -3.14
N ALA A 375 -11.22 -24.77 -2.51
CA ALA A 375 -11.50 -25.30 -1.19
C ALA A 375 -11.57 -26.83 -1.26
N THR A 376 -10.42 -27.51 -1.30
CA THR A 376 -10.34 -28.91 -0.94
C THR A 376 -10.31 -29.02 0.58
N GLN A 377 -11.17 -29.90 1.06
CA GLN A 377 -11.52 -30.17 2.44
C GLN A 377 -10.31 -30.57 3.31
N GLU A 378 -10.53 -30.51 4.62
CA GLU A 378 -9.65 -30.90 5.74
C GLU A 378 -8.74 -29.81 6.32
N ARG A 379 -9.36 -28.91 7.11
CA ARG A 379 -8.66 -28.08 8.09
C ARG A 379 -8.37 -28.90 9.35
N ASN A 380 -7.14 -29.42 9.46
CA ASN A 380 -6.49 -29.76 10.73
C ASN A 380 -5.05 -29.23 10.72
N GLY A 381 -4.91 -27.91 10.61
CA GLY A 381 -3.65 -27.17 10.75
C GLY A 381 -3.88 -25.84 11.47
N PRO A 382 -2.86 -25.25 12.12
CA PRO A 382 -3.03 -24.07 12.95
C PRO A 382 -3.49 -22.88 12.09
N ALA A 383 -4.35 -22.05 12.70
CA ALA A 383 -5.08 -20.98 12.05
C ALA A 383 -4.21 -20.02 11.22
N GLY A 384 -4.67 -19.70 10.00
CA GLY A 384 -4.45 -18.40 9.39
C GLY A 384 -3.70 -18.39 8.05
N GLU A 385 -4.36 -18.76 6.96
CA GLU A 385 -4.10 -18.15 5.64
C GLU A 385 -5.47 -17.91 4.97
N GLU A 386 -6.07 -16.74 5.22
CA GLU A 386 -7.20 -16.25 4.43
C GLU A 386 -6.69 -15.84 3.04
N GLY A 387 -7.45 -16.16 1.99
CA GLY A 387 -7.12 -15.78 0.62
C GLY A 387 -6.97 -14.26 0.46
N VAL A 388 -6.15 -13.82 -0.49
CA VAL A 388 -5.96 -12.38 -0.78
C VAL A 388 -7.30 -11.79 -1.21
N SER A 389 -7.80 -10.83 -0.42
CA SER A 389 -9.03 -10.12 -0.75
C SER A 389 -8.82 -9.24 -2.00
N VAL A 390 -9.89 -9.11 -2.80
CA VAL A 390 -10.07 -8.06 -3.80
C VAL A 390 -9.67 -6.71 -3.18
N GLY A 391 -8.80 -5.94 -3.84
CA GLY A 391 -8.38 -4.64 -3.33
C GLY A 391 -7.46 -3.85 -4.27
N SER A 392 -7.33 -2.55 -3.97
CA SER A 392 -6.47 -1.58 -4.65
C SER A 392 -5.02 -2.05 -4.88
N VAL A 393 -4.53 -1.99 -6.12
CA VAL A 393 -3.15 -2.32 -6.50
C VAL A 393 -2.43 -1.16 -7.17
N ALA A 394 -3.13 -0.08 -7.51
CA ALA A 394 -2.54 1.20 -7.90
C ALA A 394 -3.53 2.33 -7.60
N GLY A 395 -3.03 3.54 -7.42
CA GLY A 395 -3.86 4.74 -7.29
C GLY A 395 -3.11 5.97 -7.78
N GLY A 396 -3.83 7.04 -8.09
CA GLY A 396 -3.22 8.25 -8.64
C GLY A 396 -4.23 9.32 -8.97
N GLY A 397 -3.75 10.42 -9.54
CA GLY A 397 -4.58 11.53 -9.95
C GLY A 397 -3.81 12.82 -10.23
N ARG A 398 -4.53 13.83 -10.70
CA ARG A 398 -4.01 15.16 -11.06
C ARG A 398 -4.03 16.09 -9.86
N TYR A 399 -2.95 16.81 -9.60
CA TYR A 399 -2.75 17.63 -8.40
C TYR A 399 -2.02 18.96 -8.69
N ASP A 400 -2.63 19.82 -9.49
CA ASP A 400 -1.98 21.03 -10.03
C ASP A 400 -1.65 22.12 -8.99
N GLY A 401 -2.22 22.01 -7.78
CA GLY A 401 -2.03 22.96 -6.70
C GLY A 401 -0.82 22.70 -5.80
N LEU A 402 -0.30 21.47 -5.76
CA LEU A 402 0.62 21.05 -4.69
C LEU A 402 1.98 21.77 -4.77
N VAL A 403 2.57 21.87 -5.97
CA VAL A 403 3.86 22.54 -6.18
C VAL A 403 3.79 24.03 -5.82
N GLY A 404 2.66 24.67 -6.13
CA GLY A 404 2.42 26.07 -5.81
C GLY A 404 2.41 26.36 -4.30
N MET A 405 2.20 25.35 -3.45
CA MET A 405 2.29 25.51 -1.99
C MET A 405 3.73 25.60 -1.48
N PHE A 406 4.72 25.20 -2.28
CA PHE A 406 6.15 25.24 -1.92
C PHE A 406 6.90 26.36 -2.65
N ASP A 407 6.36 26.87 -3.77
CA ASP A 407 6.98 27.97 -4.48
C ASP A 407 6.67 29.31 -3.79
N LEU A 408 7.72 30.09 -3.49
CA LEU A 408 7.61 31.39 -2.80
C LEU A 408 6.72 32.42 -3.53
N LYS A 409 6.53 32.27 -4.85
CA LYS A 409 5.67 33.16 -5.67
C LYS A 409 4.33 32.50 -5.99
N GLY A 410 4.03 31.34 -5.43
CA GLY A 410 2.82 30.57 -5.72
C GLY A 410 2.74 30.07 -7.16
N ARG A 411 3.87 29.94 -7.86
CA ARG A 411 3.88 29.46 -9.24
C ARG A 411 3.35 28.03 -9.28
N LYS A 412 2.23 27.82 -9.99
CA LYS A 412 1.65 26.50 -10.22
C LYS A 412 2.47 25.73 -11.24
N VAL A 413 2.69 24.46 -10.98
CA VAL A 413 3.22 23.48 -11.92
C VAL A 413 2.19 22.34 -11.94
N PRO A 414 1.42 22.19 -13.03
CA PRO A 414 0.46 21.11 -13.15
C PRO A 414 1.16 19.76 -13.06
N CYS A 415 0.54 18.81 -12.35
CA CYS A 415 1.12 17.50 -12.12
C CYS A 415 0.04 16.41 -12.18
N ILE A 416 0.39 15.26 -12.73
CA ILE A 416 -0.42 14.03 -12.72
C ILE A 416 0.51 12.86 -12.49
N GLY A 417 0.08 11.90 -11.69
CA GLY A 417 0.87 10.71 -11.45
C GLY A 417 0.09 9.57 -10.84
N VAL A 418 0.79 8.44 -10.73
CA VAL A 418 0.28 7.16 -10.26
C VAL A 418 1.31 6.50 -9.35
N SER A 419 0.81 5.76 -8.36
CA SER A 419 1.59 4.97 -7.42
C SER A 419 1.12 3.51 -7.48
N ILE A 420 2.04 2.58 -7.71
CA ILE A 420 1.74 1.15 -7.66
C ILE A 420 1.76 0.68 -6.21
N GLY A 421 0.68 0.04 -5.77
CA GLY A 421 0.49 -0.59 -4.46
C GLY A 421 1.32 -1.86 -4.32
N ILE A 422 2.64 -1.71 -4.33
CA ILE A 422 3.61 -2.77 -4.59
C ILE A 422 3.63 -3.87 -3.51
N GLU A 423 3.32 -3.56 -2.25
CA GLU A 423 3.29 -4.60 -1.20
C GLU A 423 2.22 -5.65 -1.47
N ARG A 424 1.06 -5.25 -2.02
CA ARG A 424 0.01 -6.21 -2.41
C ARG A 424 0.45 -7.05 -3.60
N VAL A 425 1.11 -6.42 -4.58
CA VAL A 425 1.73 -7.13 -5.71
C VAL A 425 2.72 -8.18 -5.22
N PHE A 426 3.62 -7.83 -4.30
CA PHE A 426 4.56 -8.78 -3.72
C PHE A 426 3.86 -9.94 -3.03
N SER A 427 2.81 -9.70 -2.24
CA SER A 427 2.06 -10.77 -1.59
C SER A 427 1.44 -11.74 -2.59
N ILE A 428 0.87 -11.25 -3.69
CA ILE A 428 0.27 -12.09 -4.74
C ILE A 428 1.36 -12.89 -5.45
N MET A 429 2.48 -12.25 -5.81
CA MET A 429 3.59 -12.91 -6.49
C MET A 429 4.26 -13.96 -5.60
N GLU A 430 4.39 -13.70 -4.29
CA GLU A 430 4.85 -14.68 -3.30
C GLU A 430 3.90 -15.87 -3.18
N GLN A 431 2.59 -15.66 -3.22
CA GLN A 431 1.62 -16.75 -3.21
C GLN A 431 1.65 -17.57 -4.50
N LYS A 432 1.65 -16.92 -5.67
CA LYS A 432 1.82 -17.59 -6.96
C LYS A 432 3.08 -18.43 -7.00
N ALA A 433 4.19 -17.89 -6.48
CA ALA A 433 5.44 -18.61 -6.38
C ALA A 433 5.41 -19.82 -5.42
N LYS A 434 4.70 -19.72 -4.29
CA LYS A 434 4.51 -20.85 -3.38
C LYS A 434 3.66 -21.97 -4.01
N MET A 435 2.69 -21.61 -4.86
CA MET A 435 1.82 -22.55 -5.57
C MET A 435 2.47 -23.14 -6.83
N GLY A 436 3.45 -22.44 -7.40
CA GLY A 436 4.20 -22.90 -8.56
C GLY A 436 5.12 -24.07 -8.23
N ALA A 437 5.32 -24.95 -9.21
CA ALA A 437 6.31 -26.04 -9.11
C ALA A 437 7.76 -25.54 -9.34
N GLU A 438 7.92 -24.34 -9.90
CA GLU A 438 9.23 -23.76 -10.20
C GLU A 438 9.93 -23.26 -8.94
N LYS A 439 11.19 -23.67 -8.80
CA LYS A 439 12.04 -23.24 -7.71
C LYS A 439 12.56 -21.83 -7.97
N ILE A 440 12.16 -20.88 -7.13
CA ILE A 440 12.79 -19.56 -7.15
C ILE A 440 14.25 -19.66 -6.72
N ARG A 441 15.14 -19.29 -7.63
CA ARG A 441 16.56 -19.10 -7.33
C ARG A 441 16.76 -17.80 -6.57
N THR A 442 17.64 -17.83 -5.57
CA THR A 442 18.02 -16.65 -4.78
C THR A 442 19.44 -16.18 -5.09
N THR A 443 20.07 -16.79 -6.08
CA THR A 443 21.39 -16.44 -6.60
C THR A 443 21.38 -16.61 -8.12
N GLU A 444 22.27 -15.88 -8.80
CA GLU A 444 22.41 -15.93 -10.25
C GLU A 444 23.62 -16.77 -10.71
N THR A 445 24.17 -17.59 -9.82
CA THR A 445 25.37 -18.39 -10.06
C THR A 445 25.17 -19.32 -11.25
N GLN A 446 26.05 -19.20 -12.24
CA GLN A 446 26.01 -19.94 -13.49
C GLN A 446 26.73 -21.28 -13.39
N VAL A 447 27.86 -21.33 -12.66
CA VAL A 447 28.70 -22.52 -12.58
C VAL A 447 29.35 -22.67 -11.21
N LEU A 448 29.34 -23.89 -10.66
CA LEU A 448 30.15 -24.25 -9.49
C LEU A 448 31.47 -24.88 -9.96
N VAL A 449 32.60 -24.37 -9.50
CA VAL A 449 33.90 -25.02 -9.69
C VAL A 449 34.09 -26.11 -8.64
N ALA A 450 34.28 -27.34 -9.10
CA ALA A 450 34.30 -28.54 -8.27
C ALA A 450 35.51 -29.43 -8.55
N SER A 451 35.79 -30.34 -7.62
CA SER A 451 36.68 -31.48 -7.87
C SER A 451 36.30 -32.66 -7.00
N ALA A 452 36.58 -33.88 -7.47
CA ALA A 452 36.39 -35.11 -6.68
C ALA A 452 37.66 -35.50 -5.90
N GLN A 453 38.83 -35.18 -6.46
CA GLN A 453 40.13 -35.49 -5.88
C GLN A 453 40.52 -34.47 -4.80
N LYS A 454 41.46 -34.89 -3.94
CA LYS A 454 42.01 -34.07 -2.85
C LYS A 454 43.11 -33.12 -3.38
N ASN A 455 43.46 -32.12 -2.58
CA ASN A 455 44.57 -31.18 -2.84
C ASN A 455 44.42 -30.30 -4.09
N LEU A 456 43.20 -30.17 -4.63
CA LEU A 456 42.91 -29.32 -5.80
C LEU A 456 42.27 -27.97 -5.44
N LEU A 457 42.35 -27.52 -4.17
CA LEU A 457 41.75 -26.24 -3.78
C LEU A 457 42.37 -25.07 -4.56
N GLU A 458 43.70 -25.02 -4.69
CA GLU A 458 44.40 -23.94 -5.38
C GLU A 458 43.99 -23.86 -6.86
N GLU A 459 43.86 -25.00 -7.53
CA GLU A 459 43.40 -25.08 -8.92
C GLU A 459 41.92 -24.66 -9.06
N ARG A 460 41.05 -25.07 -8.12
CA ARG A 460 39.66 -24.60 -8.11
C ARG A 460 39.59 -23.08 -7.90
N LEU A 461 40.39 -22.52 -6.98
CA LEU A 461 40.44 -21.08 -6.74
C LEU A 461 40.94 -20.33 -7.98
N LYS A 462 41.99 -20.84 -8.63
CA LYS A 462 42.53 -20.28 -9.88
C LYS A 462 41.48 -20.24 -10.99
N LEU A 463 40.79 -21.35 -11.23
CA LEU A 463 39.72 -21.39 -12.25
C LEU A 463 38.54 -20.49 -11.87
N THR A 464 38.15 -20.44 -10.60
CA THR A 464 37.06 -19.56 -10.15
C THR A 464 37.41 -18.09 -10.39
N ALA A 465 38.66 -17.69 -10.11
CA ALA A 465 39.14 -16.34 -10.39
C ALA A 465 39.13 -16.03 -11.90
N GLU A 466 39.61 -16.95 -12.74
CA GLU A 466 39.56 -16.81 -14.21
C GLU A 466 38.12 -16.61 -14.71
N LEU A 467 37.15 -17.33 -14.14
CA LEU A 467 35.73 -17.19 -14.48
C LEU A 467 35.17 -15.84 -14.02
N TRP A 468 35.50 -15.38 -12.80
CA TRP A 468 35.11 -14.05 -12.31
C TRP A 468 35.70 -12.92 -13.15
N ASP A 469 36.99 -13.00 -13.51
CA ASP A 469 37.66 -12.02 -14.38
C ASP A 469 37.02 -11.95 -15.77
N ALA A 470 36.41 -13.05 -16.22
CA ALA A 470 35.64 -13.12 -17.46
C ALA A 470 34.16 -12.70 -17.33
N GLY A 471 33.73 -12.26 -16.15
CA GLY A 471 32.36 -11.84 -15.85
C GLY A 471 31.36 -12.98 -15.67
N ILE A 472 31.83 -14.22 -15.49
CA ILE A 472 30.97 -15.38 -15.20
C ILE A 472 30.67 -15.43 -13.70
N LYS A 473 29.40 -15.64 -13.36
CA LYS A 473 28.94 -15.80 -11.98
C LYS A 473 29.30 -17.21 -11.50
N ALA A 474 30.51 -17.39 -10.99
CA ALA A 474 31.01 -18.66 -10.51
C ALA A 474 31.04 -18.75 -8.96
N GLU A 475 30.97 -19.97 -8.43
CA GLU A 475 31.18 -20.25 -7.00
C GLU A 475 32.13 -21.44 -6.81
N VAL A 476 32.70 -21.55 -5.60
CA VAL A 476 33.46 -22.71 -5.14
C VAL A 476 33.13 -22.98 -3.68
N LEU A 477 32.97 -24.26 -3.30
CA LEU A 477 32.75 -24.58 -1.90
C LEU A 477 34.00 -24.27 -1.06
N TYR A 478 33.81 -23.61 0.08
CA TYR A 478 34.87 -23.26 1.04
C TYR A 478 35.36 -24.45 1.87
N LYS A 479 35.80 -25.49 1.18
CA LYS A 479 36.39 -26.71 1.75
C LYS A 479 37.64 -27.06 0.97
N LYS A 480 38.70 -27.49 1.67
CA LYS A 480 39.93 -27.97 1.00
C LYS A 480 39.64 -29.17 0.10
N ASN A 481 38.92 -30.16 0.64
CA ASN A 481 38.63 -31.44 -0.02
C ASN A 481 37.13 -31.78 0.05
N PRO A 482 36.26 -31.07 -0.69
CA PRO A 482 34.83 -31.37 -0.73
C PRO A 482 34.56 -32.71 -1.45
N LYS A 483 33.52 -33.44 -1.03
CA LYS A 483 33.05 -34.62 -1.78
C LYS A 483 32.30 -34.14 -3.03
N LEU A 484 32.47 -34.81 -4.17
CA LEU A 484 31.74 -34.44 -5.40
C LEU A 484 30.22 -34.47 -5.20
N LEU A 485 29.71 -35.49 -4.51
CA LEU A 485 28.28 -35.58 -4.19
C LEU A 485 27.74 -34.34 -3.45
N SER A 486 28.47 -33.84 -2.45
CA SER A 486 28.04 -32.64 -1.70
C SER A 486 28.09 -31.36 -2.55
N GLN A 487 28.94 -31.31 -3.57
CA GLN A 487 29.01 -30.18 -4.52
C GLN A 487 27.82 -30.21 -5.48
N LEU A 488 27.47 -31.39 -5.99
CA LEU A 488 26.29 -31.57 -6.85
C LEU A 488 24.99 -31.29 -6.10
N GLN A 489 24.85 -31.80 -4.86
CA GLN A 489 23.70 -31.52 -4.01
C GLN A 489 23.54 -30.02 -3.75
N HIS A 490 24.65 -29.31 -3.49
CA HIS A 490 24.61 -27.86 -3.34
C HIS A 490 24.08 -27.16 -4.61
N CYS A 491 24.48 -27.62 -5.81
CA CYS A 491 23.96 -27.07 -7.07
C CYS A 491 22.46 -27.36 -7.25
N GLU A 492 22.00 -28.57 -6.94
CA GLU A 492 20.58 -28.94 -6.97
C GLU A 492 19.76 -28.09 -5.97
N GLU A 493 20.29 -27.87 -4.77
CA GLU A 493 19.68 -27.08 -3.70
C GLU A 493 19.63 -25.58 -4.00
N THR A 494 20.59 -25.04 -4.73
CA THR A 494 20.66 -23.60 -5.08
C THR A 494 20.19 -23.29 -6.51
N GLY A 495 19.98 -24.32 -7.33
CA GLY A 495 19.58 -24.18 -8.73
C GLY A 495 20.72 -23.78 -9.66
N ILE A 496 21.98 -24.01 -9.29
CA ILE A 496 23.13 -23.75 -10.18
C ILE A 496 23.07 -24.72 -11.36
N PRO A 497 23.09 -24.25 -12.62
CA PRO A 497 22.86 -25.12 -13.77
C PRO A 497 24.07 -25.95 -14.19
N LEU A 498 25.29 -25.48 -13.93
CA LEU A 498 26.53 -26.09 -14.42
C LEU A 498 27.53 -26.37 -13.30
N VAL A 499 28.37 -27.40 -13.50
CA VAL A 499 29.52 -27.69 -12.63
C VAL A 499 30.76 -27.90 -13.48
N ALA A 500 31.79 -27.09 -13.23
CA ALA A 500 33.11 -27.21 -13.84
C ALA A 500 34.00 -28.09 -12.96
N ILE A 501 34.20 -29.35 -13.35
CA ILE A 501 34.90 -30.37 -12.56
C ILE A 501 36.37 -30.44 -12.98
N LEU A 502 37.26 -30.23 -12.02
CA LEU A 502 38.70 -30.41 -12.15
C LEU A 502 39.15 -31.77 -11.61
N GLY A 503 40.11 -32.37 -12.29
CA GLY A 503 40.90 -33.51 -11.85
C GLY A 503 42.34 -33.38 -12.34
N GLU A 504 43.27 -34.14 -11.73
CA GLU A 504 44.69 -34.11 -12.07
C GLU A 504 44.96 -34.42 -13.55
N GLN A 505 44.15 -35.29 -14.16
CA GLN A 505 44.29 -35.65 -15.58
C GLN A 505 43.74 -34.53 -16.47
N GLU A 506 42.55 -34.02 -16.16
CA GLU A 506 41.94 -32.89 -16.88
C GLU A 506 42.85 -31.65 -16.88
N ILE A 507 43.50 -31.36 -15.74
CA ILE A 507 44.48 -30.26 -15.64
C ILE A 507 45.68 -30.48 -16.55
N LYS A 508 46.22 -31.70 -16.62
CA LYS A 508 47.35 -32.03 -17.51
C LYS A 508 46.97 -31.91 -18.97
N ASP A 509 45.75 -32.31 -19.31
CA ASP A 509 45.22 -32.29 -20.67
C ASP A 509 44.71 -30.90 -21.09
N GLY A 510 44.72 -29.92 -20.17
CA GLY A 510 44.27 -28.56 -20.44
C GLY A 510 42.75 -28.45 -20.64
N VAL A 511 41.98 -29.38 -20.09
CA VAL A 511 40.53 -29.46 -20.20
C VAL A 511 39.83 -29.32 -18.85
N VAL A 512 38.54 -29.04 -18.88
CA VAL A 512 37.64 -29.02 -17.73
C VAL A 512 36.41 -29.83 -18.08
N LYS A 513 36.01 -30.72 -17.19
CA LYS A 513 34.79 -31.51 -17.39
C LYS A 513 33.58 -30.70 -16.97
N LEU A 514 32.81 -30.23 -17.93
CA LEU A 514 31.62 -29.41 -17.70
C LEU A 514 30.38 -30.29 -17.62
N ARG A 515 29.74 -30.31 -16.46
CA ARG A 515 28.52 -31.07 -16.21
C ARG A 515 27.28 -30.17 -16.19
N THR A 516 26.24 -30.56 -16.90
CA THR A 516 24.90 -29.98 -16.73
C THR A 516 24.20 -30.66 -15.55
N VAL A 517 23.78 -29.91 -14.53
CA VAL A 517 23.23 -30.48 -13.29
C VAL A 517 21.91 -31.20 -13.54
N ALA A 518 21.01 -30.60 -14.34
CA ALA A 518 19.70 -31.15 -14.63
C ALA A 518 19.75 -32.45 -15.45
N THR A 519 20.52 -32.47 -16.55
CA THR A 519 20.61 -33.63 -17.46
C THR A 519 21.67 -34.65 -17.02
N ARG A 520 22.57 -34.26 -16.11
CA ARG A 520 23.73 -35.02 -15.64
C ARG A 520 24.78 -35.34 -16.70
N GLU A 521 24.60 -34.83 -17.91
CA GLU A 521 25.54 -34.98 -19.03
C GLU A 521 26.83 -34.22 -18.74
N GLU A 522 27.95 -34.85 -19.11
CA GLU A 522 29.30 -34.34 -18.93
C GLU A 522 29.96 -34.23 -20.31
N VAL A 523 30.64 -33.12 -20.56
CA VAL A 523 31.48 -32.92 -21.73
C VAL A 523 32.85 -32.40 -21.30
N ASP A 524 33.90 -32.83 -21.99
CA ASP A 524 35.21 -32.23 -21.81
C ASP A 524 35.29 -30.97 -22.67
N VAL A 525 35.62 -29.83 -22.04
CA VAL A 525 35.74 -28.53 -22.68
C VAL A 525 37.18 -28.06 -22.51
N SER A 526 37.80 -27.54 -23.57
CA SER A 526 39.14 -26.95 -23.42
C SER A 526 39.09 -25.77 -22.44
N ARG A 527 40.11 -25.62 -21.59
CA ARG A 527 40.13 -24.53 -20.60
C ARG A 527 40.03 -23.15 -21.26
N ALA A 528 40.54 -23.01 -22.48
CA ALA A 528 40.47 -21.78 -23.28
C ALA A 528 39.04 -21.45 -23.75
N GLU A 529 38.19 -22.44 -24.00
CA GLU A 529 36.81 -22.26 -24.49
C GLU A 529 35.76 -22.26 -23.38
N LEU A 530 36.15 -22.61 -22.14
CA LEU A 530 35.23 -22.79 -21.02
C LEU A 530 34.31 -21.57 -20.79
N VAL A 531 34.87 -20.35 -20.87
CA VAL A 531 34.09 -19.11 -20.67
C VAL A 531 32.95 -19.00 -21.69
N GLU A 532 33.24 -19.21 -22.97
CA GLU A 532 32.24 -19.10 -24.03
C GLU A 532 31.22 -20.23 -23.98
N GLU A 533 31.66 -21.45 -23.65
CA GLU A 533 30.73 -22.58 -23.49
C GLU A 533 29.78 -22.39 -22.29
N VAL A 534 30.26 -21.83 -21.17
CA VAL A 534 29.39 -21.48 -20.03
C VAL A 534 28.38 -20.40 -20.44
N LYS A 535 28.79 -19.34 -21.13
CA LYS A 535 27.86 -18.29 -21.63
C LYS A 535 26.80 -18.88 -22.53
N LYS A 536 27.19 -19.70 -23.50
CA LYS A 536 26.30 -20.35 -24.46
C LYS A 536 25.26 -21.23 -23.77
N ARG A 537 25.67 -22.08 -22.83
CA ARG A 537 24.73 -22.95 -22.09
C ARG A 537 23.80 -22.17 -21.18
N CYS A 538 24.27 -21.12 -20.52
CA CYS A 538 23.42 -20.28 -19.67
C CYS A 538 22.46 -19.37 -20.43
N GLN A 539 22.63 -19.16 -21.73
CA GLN A 539 21.64 -18.46 -22.57
C GLN A 539 20.52 -19.38 -23.06
N GLN A 540 20.77 -20.70 -23.09
CA GLN A 540 19.82 -21.72 -23.54
C GLN A 540 18.96 -22.30 -22.40
N LEU A 541 19.38 -22.03 -21.16
CA LEU A 541 18.71 -22.41 -19.91
C LEU A 541 18.02 -21.19 -19.32
#